data_AF-A0A1V5PKN9-F1
#
_entry.id   AF-A0A1V5PKN9-F1
#
_cell.length_a   1.000
_cell.length_b   1.000
_cell.length_c   1.000
_cell.angle_alpha   90.00
_cell.angle_beta   90.00
_cell.angle_gamma   90.00
#
_symmetry.space_group_name_H-M   'P 1'
#
loop_
_entity.id
_entity.type
_entity.pdbx_description
1 polymer ?
#
loop_
_entity_poly.entity_id
_entity_poly.type
_entity_poly.pdbx_seq_one_letter_code
_entity_poly.pdbx_strand_id
1 'polypeptide(L)'
;MEEEDFLSAEIEVVPAGKARDAGFDRSLILGYGHDDRVCAYPSYKAMLDVKNPEFTGCCILVDKEEIGSVGATGMQSRFFENCLAELMNATGSYSELALRRSLANSFMLSLDVTAGFDPSYASKFDKKNVAYMGKGFAFNKFTGSRGKSGSNDANAEYLAAIRKVMDDADAQYQVCELGAVDAGGGGTIAYIMALYAMNVIDAGVPVLNMHAPHEAISKADLYEAYRGYVAFLKGIDKAFMR
;
A
#
# COMPACT_ATOMS: atom_id res chain seq x y z
N MET A 1 -15.44 14.14 -32.36
CA MET A 1 -14.42 14.79 -31.55
C MET A 1 -13.96 16.01 -32.33
N GLU A 2 -14.28 17.19 -31.81
CA GLU A 2 -13.95 18.51 -32.37
C GLU A 2 -12.95 19.21 -31.45
N GLU A 3 -12.41 20.37 -31.85
CA GLU A 3 -11.39 21.10 -31.07
C GLU A 3 -11.89 21.51 -29.67
N GLU A 4 -13.17 21.90 -29.56
CA GLU A 4 -13.79 22.31 -28.29
C GLU A 4 -13.81 21.16 -27.26
N ASP A 5 -13.89 19.90 -27.70
CA ASP A 5 -13.89 18.74 -26.79
C ASP A 5 -12.59 18.67 -25.97
N PHE A 6 -11.46 19.13 -26.52
CA PHE A 6 -10.17 19.15 -25.82
C PHE A 6 -10.13 20.08 -24.61
N LEU A 7 -11.05 21.07 -24.52
CA LEU A 7 -11.14 21.97 -23.36
C LEU A 7 -11.61 21.26 -22.09
N SER A 8 -12.32 20.14 -22.24
CA SER A 8 -12.87 19.35 -21.13
C SER A 8 -12.34 17.92 -21.09
N ALA A 9 -11.47 17.56 -22.03
CA ALA A 9 -10.86 16.24 -22.08
C ALA A 9 -9.77 16.08 -21.02
N GLU A 10 -9.69 14.88 -20.43
CA GLU A 10 -8.54 14.44 -19.65
C GLU A 10 -7.70 13.52 -20.54
N ILE A 11 -6.53 14.00 -20.95
CA ILE A 11 -5.65 13.30 -21.89
C ILE A 11 -4.37 12.92 -21.16
N GLU A 12 -4.08 11.62 -21.16
CA GLU A 12 -2.86 11.07 -20.57
C GLU A 12 -1.93 10.55 -21.67
N VAL A 13 -0.64 10.87 -21.54
CA VAL A 13 0.41 10.32 -22.40
C VAL A 13 1.20 9.30 -21.60
N VAL A 14 1.07 8.04 -22.00
CA VAL A 14 1.69 6.91 -21.30
C VAL A 14 2.55 6.06 -22.24
N PRO A 15 3.56 5.34 -21.73
CA PRO A 15 4.34 4.41 -22.53
C PRO A 15 3.46 3.36 -23.21
N ALA A 16 3.64 3.20 -24.53
CA ALA A 16 2.92 2.19 -25.30
C ALA A 16 3.58 0.81 -25.12
N GLY A 17 2.74 -0.22 -24.96
CA GLY A 17 3.21 -1.60 -24.83
C GLY A 17 2.47 -2.34 -23.73
N LYS A 18 2.57 -3.67 -23.75
CA LYS A 18 2.09 -4.52 -22.67
C LYS A 18 3.25 -4.87 -21.76
N ALA A 19 2.98 -5.10 -20.47
CA ALA A 19 3.97 -5.65 -19.55
C ALA A 19 4.59 -6.97 -20.09
N ARG A 20 5.81 -7.24 -19.67
CA ARG A 20 6.64 -8.37 -20.16
C ARG A 20 7.37 -9.05 -19.02
N ASP A 21 7.70 -10.31 -19.24
CA ASP A 21 8.69 -11.00 -18.42
C ASP A 21 10.07 -10.38 -18.63
N ALA A 22 10.80 -10.19 -17.54
CA ALA A 22 12.17 -9.70 -17.52
C ALA A 22 13.11 -10.67 -16.79
N GLY A 23 14.39 -10.64 -17.18
CA GLY A 23 15.43 -11.57 -16.71
C GLY A 23 15.50 -12.85 -17.54
N PHE A 24 16.69 -13.47 -17.61
CA PHE A 24 16.88 -14.76 -18.32
C PHE A 24 16.00 -15.88 -17.74
N ASP A 25 15.75 -15.81 -16.45
CA ASP A 25 14.89 -16.74 -15.69
C ASP A 25 13.41 -16.32 -15.67
N ARG A 26 13.06 -15.17 -16.27
CA ARG A 26 11.71 -14.60 -16.28
C ARG A 26 11.14 -14.38 -14.87
N SER A 27 11.99 -14.15 -13.88
CA SER A 27 11.57 -13.94 -12.48
C SER A 27 10.92 -12.57 -12.25
N LEU A 28 11.16 -11.60 -13.14
CA LEU A 28 10.67 -10.24 -13.00
C LEU A 28 9.53 -9.92 -13.99
N ILE A 29 8.76 -8.90 -13.68
CA ILE A 29 7.79 -8.25 -14.57
C ILE A 29 8.30 -6.83 -14.83
N LEU A 30 8.38 -6.45 -16.10
CA LEU A 30 8.66 -5.09 -16.55
C LEU A 30 7.37 -4.46 -17.08
N GLY A 31 7.02 -3.27 -16.60
CA GLY A 31 5.77 -2.59 -16.98
C GLY A 31 5.72 -1.13 -16.57
N TYR A 32 4.73 -0.41 -17.10
CA TYR A 32 4.43 0.97 -16.72
C TYR A 32 3.37 1.01 -15.61
N GLY A 33 3.58 1.87 -14.61
CA GLY A 33 2.64 2.10 -13.53
C GLY A 33 2.55 0.90 -12.59
N HIS A 34 3.68 0.27 -12.28
CA HIS A 34 3.75 -0.61 -11.12
C HIS A 34 3.46 0.20 -9.85
N ASP A 35 3.93 1.43 -9.78
CA ASP A 35 3.53 2.41 -8.77
C ASP A 35 2.09 2.92 -9.01
N ASP A 36 1.12 2.72 -8.09
CA ASP A 36 1.02 1.65 -7.10
C ASP A 36 0.03 0.54 -7.57
N ARG A 37 -0.16 0.40 -8.88
CA ARG A 37 -1.08 -0.64 -9.41
C ARG A 37 -0.66 -2.05 -9.00
N VAL A 38 0.62 -2.25 -8.68
CA VAL A 38 1.18 -3.52 -8.22
C VAL A 38 0.72 -3.91 -6.81
N CYS A 39 0.36 -2.96 -5.94
CA CYS A 39 -0.29 -3.28 -4.66
C CYS A 39 -1.81 -3.16 -4.73
N ALA A 40 -2.34 -2.27 -5.57
CA ALA A 40 -3.78 -2.13 -5.82
C ALA A 40 -4.42 -3.42 -6.37
N TYR A 41 -3.78 -4.07 -7.35
CA TYR A 41 -4.32 -5.31 -7.94
C TYR A 41 -4.42 -6.48 -6.95
N PRO A 42 -3.35 -6.88 -6.23
CA PRO A 42 -3.44 -7.96 -5.25
C PRO A 42 -4.34 -7.61 -4.06
N SER A 43 -4.47 -6.35 -3.66
CA SER A 43 -5.41 -5.97 -2.58
C SER A 43 -6.87 -6.13 -3.01
N TYR A 44 -7.21 -5.70 -4.23
CA TYR A 44 -8.51 -5.99 -4.86
C TYR A 44 -8.76 -7.50 -4.97
N LYS A 45 -7.76 -8.25 -5.46
CA LYS A 45 -7.89 -9.70 -5.63
C LYS A 45 -8.07 -10.43 -4.30
N ALA A 46 -7.37 -10.02 -3.24
CA ALA A 46 -7.55 -10.56 -1.90
C ALA A 46 -8.98 -10.31 -1.37
N MET A 47 -9.52 -9.10 -1.56
CA MET A 47 -10.91 -8.79 -1.19
C MET A 47 -11.94 -9.65 -1.93
N LEU A 48 -11.69 -10.00 -3.19
CA LEU A 48 -12.57 -10.91 -3.92
C LEU A 48 -12.49 -12.35 -3.42
N ASP A 49 -11.31 -12.82 -3.01
CA ASP A 49 -11.07 -14.22 -2.68
C ASP A 49 -11.39 -14.56 -1.22
N VAL A 50 -11.29 -13.60 -0.31
CA VAL A 50 -11.71 -13.76 1.09
C VAL A 50 -13.23 -13.74 1.17
N LYS A 51 -13.82 -14.87 1.54
CA LYS A 51 -15.28 -15.01 1.71
C LYS A 51 -15.65 -14.98 3.18
N ASN A 52 -16.73 -14.24 3.49
CA ASN A 52 -17.31 -14.14 4.82
C ASN A 52 -16.25 -13.83 5.92
N PRO A 53 -15.49 -12.73 5.79
CA PRO A 53 -14.60 -12.32 6.86
C PRO A 53 -15.41 -12.03 8.14
N GLU A 54 -14.78 -12.23 9.29
CA GLU A 54 -15.41 -12.02 10.61
C GLU A 54 -15.77 -10.54 10.84
N PHE A 55 -14.90 -9.65 10.36
CA PHE A 55 -15.11 -8.20 10.34
C PHE A 55 -15.22 -7.70 8.90
N THR A 56 -15.87 -6.55 8.71
CA THR A 56 -15.99 -5.90 7.41
C THR A 56 -14.61 -5.58 6.84
N GLY A 57 -14.22 -6.29 5.78
CA GLY A 57 -13.03 -5.96 4.99
C GLY A 57 -13.30 -4.80 4.05
N CYS A 58 -12.30 -3.95 3.83
CA CYS A 58 -12.37 -2.82 2.91
C CYS A 58 -11.07 -2.74 2.08
N CYS A 59 -11.22 -2.52 0.78
CA CYS A 59 -10.13 -2.11 -0.11
C CYS A 59 -10.53 -0.76 -0.72
N ILE A 60 -9.68 0.24 -0.53
CA ILE A 60 -9.89 1.62 -0.96
C ILE A 60 -8.79 1.91 -1.98
N LEU A 61 -9.19 2.26 -3.20
CA LEU A 61 -8.29 2.64 -4.28
C LEU A 61 -8.59 4.08 -4.65
N VAL A 62 -7.63 4.98 -4.46
CA VAL A 62 -7.78 6.43 -4.62
C VAL A 62 -6.73 6.98 -5.58
N ASP A 63 -7.05 8.10 -6.21
CA ASP A 63 -6.18 8.78 -7.17
C ASP A 63 -5.39 9.91 -6.48
N LYS A 64 -4.51 10.57 -7.23
CA LYS A 64 -3.82 11.81 -6.85
C LYS A 64 -2.83 11.69 -5.70
N GLU A 65 -2.45 10.47 -5.29
CA GLU A 65 -1.39 10.24 -4.29
C GLU A 65 -0.12 11.02 -4.65
N GLU A 66 0.34 10.80 -5.89
CA GLU A 66 1.56 11.34 -6.50
C GLU A 66 1.62 12.87 -6.62
N ILE A 67 0.49 13.54 -6.39
CA ILE A 67 0.39 15.01 -6.38
C ILE A 67 0.00 15.56 -4.99
N GLY A 68 0.10 14.74 -3.94
CA GLY A 68 -0.15 15.11 -2.54
C GLY A 68 -1.49 14.65 -1.97
N SER A 69 -2.18 13.70 -2.61
CA SER A 69 -3.48 13.14 -2.19
C SER A 69 -4.63 14.16 -2.09
N VAL A 70 -4.53 15.29 -2.81
CA VAL A 70 -5.51 16.38 -2.78
C VAL A 70 -6.61 16.20 -3.82
N GLY A 71 -7.81 16.69 -3.51
CA GLY A 71 -8.96 16.69 -4.42
C GLY A 71 -10.07 15.70 -4.04
N ALA A 72 -11.14 15.69 -4.83
CA ALA A 72 -12.33 14.88 -4.53
C ALA A 72 -12.10 13.37 -4.67
N THR A 73 -11.09 12.95 -5.45
CA THR A 73 -10.74 11.55 -5.71
C THR A 73 -9.50 11.08 -4.95
N GLY A 74 -8.86 11.96 -4.18
CA GLY A 74 -7.69 11.64 -3.36
C GLY A 74 -8.03 11.22 -1.94
N MET A 75 -7.02 10.73 -1.22
CA MET A 75 -7.22 10.20 0.14
C MET A 75 -7.60 11.30 1.17
N GLN A 76 -7.29 12.58 0.91
CA GLN A 76 -7.76 13.67 1.77
C GLN A 76 -9.25 13.98 1.61
N SER A 77 -9.92 13.40 0.61
CA SER A 77 -11.36 13.52 0.46
C SER A 77 -12.10 12.83 1.60
N ARG A 78 -13.36 13.23 1.84
CA ARG A 78 -14.23 12.56 2.82
C ARG A 78 -14.93 11.32 2.27
N PHE A 79 -14.52 10.84 1.08
CA PHE A 79 -15.19 9.73 0.41
C PHE A 79 -15.30 8.50 1.32
N PHE A 80 -14.18 8.06 1.89
CA PHE A 80 -14.15 6.85 2.72
C PHE A 80 -15.00 6.99 3.99
N GLU A 81 -14.86 8.09 4.73
CA GLU A 81 -15.65 8.36 5.93
C GLU A 81 -17.15 8.40 5.63
N ASN A 82 -17.53 9.06 4.53
CA ASN A 82 -18.93 9.14 4.10
C ASN A 82 -19.48 7.77 3.68
N CYS A 83 -18.72 6.97 2.93
CA CYS A 83 -19.13 5.62 2.54
C CYS A 83 -19.34 4.71 3.75
N LEU A 84 -18.47 4.80 4.76
CA LEU A 84 -18.64 4.04 6.00
C LEU A 84 -19.88 4.51 6.78
N ALA A 85 -20.11 5.84 6.86
CA ALA A 85 -21.31 6.40 7.49
C ALA A 85 -22.59 5.90 6.79
N GLU A 86 -22.64 5.91 5.46
CA GLU A 86 -23.76 5.41 4.66
C GLU A 86 -23.99 3.91 4.91
N LEU A 87 -22.93 3.10 4.93
CA LEU A 87 -23.02 1.67 5.21
C LEU A 87 -23.53 1.39 6.63
N MET A 88 -23.01 2.11 7.63
CA MET A 88 -23.48 1.99 9.02
C MET A 88 -24.95 2.42 9.15
N ASN A 89 -25.37 3.43 8.37
CA ASN A 89 -26.75 3.91 8.39
C ASN A 89 -27.68 2.86 7.75
N ALA A 90 -27.29 2.29 6.62
CA ALA A 90 -28.05 1.23 5.95
C ALA A 90 -28.19 -0.05 6.81
N THR A 91 -27.23 -0.31 7.70
CA THR A 91 -27.25 -1.45 8.64
C THR A 91 -27.87 -1.10 10.00
N GLY A 92 -28.41 0.11 10.18
CA GLY A 92 -29.06 0.54 11.42
C GLY A 92 -28.11 0.73 12.62
N SER A 93 -26.80 0.79 12.37
CA SER A 93 -25.75 0.90 13.40
C SER A 93 -25.13 2.30 13.48
N TYR A 94 -25.62 3.25 12.66
CA TYR A 94 -25.04 4.58 12.60
C TYR A 94 -25.32 5.42 13.85
N SER A 95 -24.24 5.93 14.41
CA SER A 95 -24.20 7.20 15.12
C SER A 95 -22.82 7.79 14.88
N GLU A 96 -22.69 9.12 14.99
CA GLU A 96 -21.39 9.79 14.87
C GLU A 96 -20.34 9.17 15.82
N LEU A 97 -20.75 8.81 17.04
CA LEU A 97 -19.86 8.17 18.01
C LEU A 97 -19.47 6.75 17.59
N ALA A 98 -20.40 5.97 17.03
CA ALA A 98 -20.13 4.63 16.54
C ALA A 98 -19.18 4.66 15.33
N LEU A 99 -19.36 5.60 14.41
CA LEU A 99 -18.46 5.79 13.25
C LEU A 99 -17.03 6.05 13.71
N ARG A 100 -16.83 7.06 14.58
CA ARG A 100 -15.51 7.41 15.11
C ARG A 100 -14.84 6.24 15.84
N ARG A 101 -15.60 5.50 16.64
CA ARG A 101 -15.10 4.31 17.33
C ARG A 101 -14.78 3.18 16.36
N SER A 102 -15.58 2.98 15.31
CA SER A 102 -15.30 1.98 14.29
C SER A 102 -13.99 2.29 13.59
N LEU A 103 -13.79 3.54 13.16
CA LEU A 103 -12.54 3.98 12.53
C LEU A 103 -11.36 3.81 13.48
N ALA A 104 -11.45 4.28 14.73
CA ALA A 104 -10.36 4.16 15.71
C ALA A 104 -10.00 2.72 16.10
N ASN A 105 -10.90 1.76 15.93
CA ASN A 105 -10.64 0.33 16.17
C ASN A 105 -10.31 -0.45 14.89
N SER A 106 -10.10 0.24 13.76
CA SER A 106 -9.77 -0.39 12.49
C SER A 106 -8.26 -0.63 12.34
N PHE A 107 -7.93 -1.64 11.55
CA PHE A 107 -6.58 -2.01 11.15
C PHE A 107 -6.43 -1.76 9.65
N MET A 108 -5.33 -1.14 9.26
CA MET A 108 -5.04 -0.82 7.86
C MET A 108 -3.61 -1.22 7.49
N LEU A 109 -3.49 -1.85 6.32
CA LEU A 109 -2.26 -1.81 5.55
C LEU A 109 -2.39 -0.66 4.56
N SER A 110 -1.57 0.39 4.74
CA SER A 110 -1.39 1.43 3.73
C SER A 110 -0.45 0.86 2.68
N LEU A 111 -1.03 0.48 1.56
CA LEU A 111 -0.32 -0.24 0.53
C LEU A 111 0.23 0.73 -0.49
N ASP A 112 1.55 0.73 -0.63
CA ASP A 112 2.31 1.55 -1.57
C ASP A 112 3.66 0.89 -1.85
N VAL A 113 4.19 1.05 -3.06
CA VAL A 113 5.47 0.44 -3.46
C VAL A 113 6.63 0.94 -2.60
N THR A 114 7.69 0.14 -2.57
CA THR A 114 8.93 0.56 -1.90
C THR A 114 10.14 0.40 -2.82
N ALA A 115 11.20 1.13 -2.53
CA ALA A 115 12.42 1.07 -3.34
C ALA A 115 13.15 -0.28 -3.13
N GLY A 116 13.23 -1.08 -4.20
CA GLY A 116 14.08 -2.26 -4.24
C GLY A 116 15.56 -1.89 -4.33
N PHE A 117 16.42 -2.67 -3.66
CA PHE A 117 17.86 -2.47 -3.71
C PHE A 117 18.41 -2.56 -5.14
N ASP A 118 18.98 -1.47 -5.63
CA ASP A 118 19.70 -1.44 -6.90
C ASP A 118 21.22 -1.57 -6.66
N PRO A 119 21.85 -2.67 -7.11
CA PRO A 119 23.30 -2.85 -7.00
C PRO A 119 24.12 -1.75 -7.69
N SER A 120 23.59 -1.15 -8.76
CA SER A 120 24.24 -0.08 -9.53
C SER A 120 24.33 1.22 -8.72
N TYR A 121 23.42 1.41 -7.77
CA TYR A 121 23.33 2.58 -6.89
C TYR A 121 23.40 2.20 -5.41
N ALA A 122 24.16 1.16 -5.08
CA ALA A 122 24.23 0.59 -3.73
C ALA A 122 24.57 1.60 -2.61
N SER A 123 25.22 2.72 -2.94
CA SER A 123 25.54 3.80 -1.99
C SER A 123 24.33 4.60 -1.52
N LYS A 124 23.16 4.46 -2.16
CA LYS A 124 21.90 5.12 -1.80
C LYS A 124 21.08 4.37 -0.77
N PHE A 125 21.49 3.16 -0.42
CA PHE A 125 20.73 2.25 0.43
C PHE A 125 21.53 1.85 1.67
N ASP A 126 20.83 1.69 2.80
CA ASP A 126 21.36 0.91 3.92
C ASP A 126 21.11 -0.57 3.65
N LYS A 127 22.18 -1.33 3.39
CA LYS A 127 22.11 -2.76 3.06
C LYS A 127 21.42 -3.63 4.11
N LYS A 128 21.31 -3.17 5.36
CA LYS A 128 20.62 -3.92 6.42
C LYS A 128 19.12 -3.61 6.50
N ASN A 129 18.70 -2.48 5.94
CA ASN A 129 17.35 -1.92 6.07
C ASN A 129 16.74 -1.60 4.69
N VAL A 130 17.17 -2.27 3.63
CA VAL A 130 16.63 -2.07 2.27
C VAL A 130 15.81 -3.29 1.85
N ALA A 131 14.77 -3.06 1.07
CA ALA A 131 14.01 -4.15 0.47
C ALA A 131 14.79 -4.80 -0.67
N TYR A 132 14.88 -6.14 -0.64
CA TYR A 132 15.48 -6.93 -1.71
C TYR A 132 14.41 -7.60 -2.55
N MET A 133 14.60 -7.60 -3.86
CA MET A 133 13.75 -8.33 -4.80
C MET A 133 13.76 -9.84 -4.49
N GLY A 134 12.60 -10.48 -4.52
CA GLY A 134 12.42 -11.92 -4.28
C GLY A 134 12.47 -12.33 -2.80
N LYS A 135 12.31 -11.38 -1.88
CA LYS A 135 12.30 -11.61 -0.42
C LYS A 135 10.95 -11.33 0.23
N GLY A 136 9.89 -11.30 -0.57
CA GLY A 136 8.54 -10.97 -0.12
C GLY A 136 8.26 -9.48 -0.23
N PHE A 137 7.02 -9.10 0.06
CA PHE A 137 6.65 -7.69 0.18
C PHE A 137 7.24 -7.08 1.45
N ALA A 138 7.38 -5.77 1.50
CA ALA A 138 8.12 -5.10 2.55
C ALA A 138 7.23 -4.23 3.42
N PHE A 139 7.44 -4.27 4.73
CA PHE A 139 6.86 -3.33 5.69
C PHE A 139 7.81 -2.17 5.93
N ASN A 140 7.27 -0.95 5.92
CA ASN A 140 7.94 0.25 6.36
C ASN A 140 7.29 0.67 7.68
N LYS A 141 8.00 0.50 8.79
CA LYS A 141 7.48 0.92 10.10
C LYS A 141 7.27 2.44 10.14
N PHE A 142 8.19 3.17 9.52
CA PHE A 142 8.14 4.60 9.33
C PHE A 142 8.76 4.94 7.99
N THR A 143 8.31 6.06 7.43
CA THR A 143 8.83 6.65 6.19
C THR A 143 9.28 8.09 6.50
N GLY A 144 9.10 9.01 5.56
CA GLY A 144 9.32 10.44 5.75
C GLY A 144 10.70 10.92 5.36
N SER A 145 10.98 12.17 5.70
CA SER A 145 12.25 12.84 5.45
C SER A 145 12.78 13.51 6.72
N ARG A 146 14.10 13.76 6.79
CA ARG A 146 14.73 14.55 7.87
C ARG A 146 14.36 14.07 9.28
N GLY A 147 14.43 12.77 9.51
CA GLY A 147 14.06 12.17 10.81
C GLY A 147 12.55 11.95 10.98
N LYS A 148 11.91 11.28 10.01
CA LYS A 148 10.49 10.85 9.99
C LYS A 148 9.43 11.93 9.76
N SER A 149 9.80 13.14 9.34
CA SER A 149 8.83 14.21 9.08
C SER A 149 7.83 13.81 8.00
N GLY A 150 6.54 14.09 8.24
CA GLY A 150 5.45 13.82 7.29
C GLY A 150 5.09 12.35 7.10
N SER A 151 5.37 11.49 8.10
CA SER A 151 5.11 10.04 8.02
C SER A 151 4.22 9.53 9.15
N ASN A 152 3.74 8.30 8.99
CA ASN A 152 3.14 7.49 10.05
C ASN A 152 4.24 6.62 10.71
N ASP A 153 4.19 6.46 12.04
CA ASP A 153 5.07 5.54 12.79
C ASP A 153 4.19 4.46 13.41
N ALA A 154 4.22 3.26 12.81
CA ALA A 154 3.39 2.15 13.24
C ALA A 154 3.78 1.69 14.66
N ASN A 155 2.78 1.53 15.53
CA ASN A 155 2.98 1.05 16.90
C ASN A 155 3.54 -0.38 16.92
N ALA A 156 4.32 -0.68 17.95
CA ALA A 156 5.06 -1.93 18.04
C ALA A 156 4.13 -3.14 18.22
N GLU A 157 3.03 -2.97 18.94
CA GLU A 157 2.01 -3.99 19.17
C GLU A 157 1.34 -4.39 17.85
N TYR A 158 1.03 -3.41 16.99
CA TYR A 158 0.41 -3.69 15.69
C TYR A 158 1.38 -4.39 14.74
N LEU A 159 2.63 -3.92 14.70
CA LEU A 159 3.67 -4.61 13.93
C LEU A 159 3.87 -6.05 14.43
N ALA A 160 3.83 -6.30 15.74
CA ALA A 160 3.92 -7.66 16.28
C ALA A 160 2.72 -8.54 15.84
N ALA A 161 1.50 -8.00 15.88
CA ALA A 161 0.31 -8.71 15.41
C ALA A 161 0.38 -9.03 13.91
N ILE A 162 0.80 -8.07 13.08
CA ILE A 162 0.99 -8.27 11.63
C ILE A 162 2.01 -9.37 11.36
N ARG A 163 3.18 -9.31 12.01
CA ARG A 163 4.22 -10.33 11.84
C ARG A 163 3.67 -11.71 12.18
N LYS A 164 2.94 -11.82 13.29
CA LYS A 164 2.28 -13.07 13.67
C LYS A 164 1.31 -13.57 12.60
N VAL A 165 0.49 -12.70 12.01
CA VAL A 165 -0.43 -13.08 10.92
C VAL A 165 0.32 -13.58 9.70
N MET A 166 1.42 -12.92 9.33
CA MET A 166 2.23 -13.34 8.18
C MET A 166 2.93 -14.68 8.45
N ASP A 167 3.52 -14.84 9.64
CA ASP A 167 4.19 -16.07 10.09
C ASP A 167 3.21 -17.26 10.14
N ASP A 168 2.02 -17.08 10.70
CA ASP A 168 0.99 -18.12 10.78
C ASP A 168 0.49 -18.55 9.39
N ALA A 169 0.53 -17.65 8.41
CA ALA A 169 0.12 -17.90 7.02
C ALA A 169 1.28 -18.35 6.11
N ASP A 170 2.50 -18.45 6.65
CA ASP A 170 3.74 -18.68 5.91
C ASP A 170 3.91 -17.71 4.71
N ALA A 171 3.44 -16.47 4.88
CA ALA A 171 3.57 -15.41 3.90
C ALA A 171 4.91 -14.70 4.09
N GLN A 172 5.73 -14.65 3.03
CA GLN A 172 7.06 -14.08 3.11
C GLN A 172 6.99 -12.55 3.08
N TYR A 173 7.66 -11.93 4.04
CA TYR A 173 7.76 -10.48 4.15
C TYR A 173 9.16 -10.08 4.58
N GLN A 174 9.48 -8.80 4.38
CA GLN A 174 10.68 -8.16 4.88
C GLN A 174 10.35 -6.83 5.56
N VAL A 175 11.33 -6.23 6.23
CA VAL A 175 11.20 -4.89 6.82
C VAL A 175 12.27 -4.02 6.20
N CYS A 176 11.92 -2.81 5.80
CA CYS A 176 12.84 -1.87 5.19
C CYS A 176 12.57 -0.41 5.59
N GLU A 177 13.47 0.44 5.13
CA GLU A 177 13.38 1.89 5.05
C GLU A 177 13.53 2.30 3.56
N LEU A 178 13.02 3.47 3.19
CA LEU A 178 12.96 3.97 1.80
C LEU A 178 14.32 4.47 1.27
N GLY A 179 15.45 3.99 1.82
CA GLY A 179 16.82 4.39 1.48
C GLY A 179 17.68 4.70 2.70
N ALA A 180 18.93 5.10 2.46
CA ALA A 180 19.80 5.58 3.54
C ALA A 180 19.27 6.90 4.14
N VAL A 181 19.48 7.10 5.45
CA VAL A 181 19.10 8.33 6.14
C VAL A 181 19.63 9.56 5.41
N ASP A 182 18.76 10.54 5.17
CA ASP A 182 19.03 11.79 4.44
C ASP A 182 19.38 11.66 2.95
N ALA A 183 19.38 10.45 2.38
CA ALA A 183 19.58 10.25 0.94
C ALA A 183 18.32 10.54 0.11
N GLY A 184 17.15 10.50 0.75
CA GLY A 184 15.84 10.71 0.16
C GLY A 184 14.76 10.89 1.22
N GLY A 185 13.51 10.90 0.77
CA GLY A 185 12.34 10.89 1.63
C GLY A 185 11.09 10.56 0.81
N GLY A 186 10.16 9.87 1.42
CA GLY A 186 8.88 9.50 0.82
C GLY A 186 7.78 9.70 1.84
N GLY A 187 6.60 10.06 1.38
CA GLY A 187 5.38 10.06 2.16
C GLY A 187 4.40 9.11 1.49
N THR A 188 3.54 8.50 2.28
CA THR A 188 2.42 7.69 1.79
C THR A 188 1.13 8.26 2.33
N ILE A 189 0.01 7.67 1.96
CA ILE A 189 -1.30 8.03 2.53
C ILE A 189 -1.52 7.57 3.98
N ALA A 190 -0.59 6.80 4.58
CA ALA A 190 -0.80 6.19 5.89
C ALA A 190 -1.12 7.21 6.99
N TYR A 191 -0.46 8.37 6.98
CA TYR A 191 -0.66 9.39 7.99
C TYR A 191 -2.07 10.00 7.94
N ILE A 192 -2.70 10.03 6.75
CA ILE A 192 -4.06 10.57 6.56
C ILE A 192 -5.06 9.68 7.29
N MET A 193 -4.87 8.36 7.19
CA MET A 193 -5.74 7.38 7.84
C MET A 193 -5.46 7.24 9.33
N ALA A 194 -4.19 7.43 9.74
CA ALA A 194 -3.81 7.50 11.14
C ALA A 194 -4.48 8.68 11.90
N LEU A 195 -4.95 9.73 11.22
CA LEU A 195 -5.73 10.81 11.84
C LEU A 195 -7.02 10.32 12.52
N TYR A 196 -7.57 9.20 12.06
CA TYR A 196 -8.73 8.56 12.67
C TYR A 196 -8.38 7.66 13.86
N ALA A 197 -7.12 7.66 14.31
CA ALA A 197 -6.55 6.76 15.31
C ALA A 197 -6.58 5.28 14.91
N MET A 198 -6.61 5.00 13.60
CA MET A 198 -6.44 3.65 13.07
C MET A 198 -5.04 3.09 13.39
N ASN A 199 -4.96 1.76 13.53
CA ASN A 199 -3.67 1.08 13.47
C ASN A 199 -3.25 0.96 12.00
N VAL A 200 -2.27 1.75 11.56
CA VAL A 200 -1.82 1.81 10.17
C VAL A 200 -0.34 1.46 10.09
N ILE A 201 0.05 0.69 9.07
CA ILE A 201 1.44 0.48 8.68
C ILE A 201 1.58 0.62 7.18
N ASP A 202 2.73 1.11 6.72
CA ASP A 202 3.08 1.11 5.31
C ASP A 202 3.63 -0.24 4.87
N ALA A 203 3.18 -0.72 3.72
CA ALA A 203 3.70 -1.95 3.13
C ALA A 203 3.58 -1.94 1.61
N GLY A 204 4.44 -2.68 0.91
CA GLY A 204 4.19 -2.96 -0.49
C GLY A 204 5.31 -3.68 -1.20
N VAL A 205 5.16 -3.81 -2.51
CA VAL A 205 6.07 -4.60 -3.34
C VAL A 205 7.33 -3.78 -3.63
N PRO A 206 8.54 -4.37 -3.49
CA PRO A 206 9.77 -3.71 -3.91
C PRO A 206 9.79 -3.50 -5.43
N VAL A 207 10.11 -2.28 -5.85
CA VAL A 207 10.18 -1.85 -7.25
C VAL A 207 11.58 -1.35 -7.57
N LEU A 208 12.10 -1.74 -8.73
CA LEU A 208 13.28 -1.13 -9.33
C LEU A 208 12.88 -0.03 -10.31
N ASN A 209 13.63 1.08 -10.29
CA ASN A 209 13.40 2.27 -11.13
C ASN A 209 11.99 2.86 -10.97
N MET A 210 11.52 2.98 -9.72
CA MET A 210 10.25 3.61 -9.38
C MET A 210 10.09 4.97 -10.10
N HIS A 211 8.87 5.24 -10.60
CA HIS A 211 8.49 6.40 -11.44
C HIS A 211 9.11 6.42 -12.85
N ALA A 212 9.79 5.37 -13.29
CA ALA A 212 10.26 5.28 -14.68
C ALA A 212 9.12 4.88 -15.64
N PRO A 213 9.26 5.16 -16.95
CA PRO A 213 8.36 4.62 -17.97
C PRO A 213 8.22 3.09 -17.96
N HIS A 214 9.26 2.40 -17.48
CA HIS A 214 9.26 0.96 -17.27
C HIS A 214 9.94 0.64 -15.93
N GLU A 215 9.12 0.17 -15.00
CA GLU A 215 9.52 -0.25 -13.68
C GLU A 215 9.61 -1.77 -13.65
N ALA A 216 10.41 -2.34 -12.75
CA ALA A 216 10.56 -3.78 -12.64
C ALA A 216 10.25 -4.30 -11.23
N ILE A 217 9.45 -5.36 -11.16
CA ILE A 217 9.07 -6.03 -9.91
C ILE A 217 9.34 -7.53 -9.95
N SER A 218 9.40 -8.16 -8.79
CA SER A 218 9.51 -9.62 -8.65
C SER A 218 8.13 -10.27 -8.70
N LYS A 219 8.00 -11.34 -9.48
CA LYS A 219 6.77 -12.16 -9.49
C LYS A 219 6.51 -12.82 -8.14
N ALA A 220 7.57 -13.22 -7.43
CA ALA A 220 7.47 -13.83 -6.12
C ALA A 220 6.95 -12.82 -5.09
N ASP A 221 7.48 -11.59 -5.10
CA ASP A 221 7.06 -10.56 -4.14
C ASP A 221 5.61 -10.13 -4.37
N LEU A 222 5.18 -10.03 -5.64
CA LEU A 222 3.77 -9.78 -5.99
C LEU A 222 2.84 -10.88 -5.46
N TYR A 223 3.24 -12.14 -5.59
CA TYR A 223 2.44 -13.27 -5.09
C TYR A 223 2.38 -13.31 -3.56
N GLU A 224 3.51 -13.05 -2.89
CA GLU A 224 3.58 -12.98 -1.44
C GLU A 224 2.83 -11.77 -0.87
N ALA A 225 2.78 -10.64 -1.58
CA ALA A 225 1.91 -9.52 -1.25
C ALA A 225 0.43 -9.95 -1.24
N TYR A 226 -0.04 -10.62 -2.29
CA TYR A 226 -1.40 -11.18 -2.33
C TYR A 226 -1.67 -12.14 -1.16
N ARG A 227 -0.74 -13.09 -0.89
CA ARG A 227 -0.87 -14.02 0.25
C ARG A 227 -0.95 -13.29 1.58
N GLY A 228 -0.09 -12.29 1.78
CA GLY A 228 -0.06 -11.45 2.97
C GLY A 228 -1.38 -10.67 3.15
N TYR A 229 -1.94 -10.12 2.08
CA TYR A 229 -3.21 -9.37 2.16
C TYR A 229 -4.40 -10.28 2.48
N VAL A 230 -4.41 -11.49 1.92
CA VAL A 230 -5.39 -12.53 2.29
C VAL A 230 -5.25 -12.93 3.77
N ALA A 231 -4.02 -13.09 4.25
CA ALA A 231 -3.74 -13.42 5.65
C ALA A 231 -4.22 -12.31 6.59
N PHE A 232 -3.90 -11.06 6.26
CA PHE A 232 -4.34 -9.87 6.99
C PHE A 232 -5.86 -9.84 7.17
N LEU A 233 -6.62 -9.95 6.07
CA LEU A 233 -8.08 -9.92 6.09
C LEU A 233 -8.73 -11.06 6.90
N LYS A 234 -8.01 -12.16 7.14
CA LYS A 234 -8.52 -13.34 7.86
C LYS A 234 -8.16 -13.38 9.34
N GLY A 235 -7.13 -12.65 9.77
CA GLY A 235 -6.49 -12.91 11.06
C GLY A 235 -6.02 -11.71 11.87
N ILE A 236 -6.03 -10.48 11.34
CA ILE A 236 -5.46 -9.34 12.06
C ILE A 236 -6.20 -9.02 13.37
N ASP A 237 -7.52 -9.11 13.35
CA ASP A 237 -8.38 -8.92 14.51
C ASP A 237 -8.03 -9.90 15.64
N LYS A 238 -7.82 -11.18 15.31
CA LYS A 238 -7.47 -12.24 16.27
C LYS A 238 -6.07 -12.06 16.84
N ALA A 239 -5.15 -11.56 16.03
CA ALA A 239 -3.77 -11.36 16.43
C ALA A 239 -3.58 -10.13 17.32
N PHE A 240 -4.40 -9.08 17.14
CA PHE A 240 -4.27 -7.83 17.89
C PHE A 240 -5.14 -7.77 19.17
N MET A 241 -6.29 -8.44 19.19
CA MET A 241 -7.18 -8.45 20.37
C MET A 241 -6.80 -9.46 21.46
N ARG A 242 -5.72 -10.23 21.25
CA ARG A 242 -5.19 -11.24 22.20
C ARG A 242 -3.88 -10.77 22.80
#